data_AF-A0AAN8W6C8-F1
#
_entry.id   AF-A0AAN8W6C8-F1
#
_cell.length_a   1.000
_cell.length_b   1.000
_cell.length_c   1.000
_cell.angle_alpha   90.00
_cell.angle_beta   90.00
_cell.angle_gamma   90.00
#
_symmetry.space_group_name_H-M   'P 1'
#
loop_
_entity.id
_entity.type
_entity.pdbx_description
1 polymer ?
#
loop_
_entity_poly.entity_id
_entity_poly.type
_entity_poly.pdbx_seq_one_letter_code
_entity_poly.pdbx_strand_id
1 'polypeptide(L)' 'MDESDPAQFTPFHVGFESAVVACCATRLLELGYLCNKFSHFTCTDANKYVFWDSFHPSEKTYAIIASHLVKTSLAEFL' A
#
# COMPACT_ATOMS: atom_id res chain seq x y z
N MET A 1 21.19 -2.88 -1.13
CA MET A 1 20.87 -2.62 0.29
C MET A 1 21.49 -1.28 0.60
N ASP A 2 20.83 -0.22 0.18
CA ASP A 2 21.27 1.15 0.48
C ASP A 2 20.53 1.58 1.74
N GLU A 3 21.30 1.88 2.78
CA GLU A 3 20.85 2.27 4.11
C GLU A 3 20.61 3.79 4.12
N SER A 4 19.72 4.27 3.25
CA SER A 4 19.32 5.67 3.20
C SER A 4 18.03 5.89 4.01
N ASP A 5 18.25 6.37 5.24
CA ASP A 5 17.30 6.98 6.18
C ASP A 5 16.11 6.12 6.71
N PRO A 6 16.24 5.50 7.90
CA PRO A 6 15.16 4.73 8.53
C PRO A 6 13.94 5.59 8.94
N ALA A 7 14.03 6.92 8.91
CA ALA A 7 12.91 7.80 9.24
C ALA A 7 11.92 7.99 8.06
N GLN A 8 12.36 7.83 6.81
CA GLN A 8 11.56 8.19 5.62
C GLN A 8 10.44 7.16 5.32
N PHE A 9 10.62 5.89 5.66
CA PHE A 9 9.73 4.78 5.28
C PHE A 9 8.85 4.25 6.41
N THR A 10 8.64 5.02 7.48
CA THR A 10 7.61 4.63 8.45
C THR A 10 6.22 4.97 7.88
N PRO A 11 5.20 4.12 8.04
CA PRO A 11 3.85 4.35 7.49
C PRO A 11 3.29 5.73 7.83
N PHE A 12 3.61 6.24 9.02
CA PHE A 12 3.21 7.58 9.48
C PHE A 12 3.81 8.72 8.65
N HIS A 13 5.04 8.61 8.15
CA HIS A 13 5.68 9.69 7.39
C HIS A 13 5.10 9.85 5.97
N VAL A 14 4.45 8.81 5.45
CA VAL A 14 3.74 8.82 4.15
C VAL A 14 2.22 8.90 4.31
N GLY A 15 1.73 9.11 5.54
CA GLY A 15 0.30 9.26 5.85
C GLY A 15 -0.51 7.98 5.72
N PHE A 16 0.07 6.82 6.02
CA PHE A 16 -0.65 5.56 6.23
C PHE A 16 -0.93 5.36 7.74
N GLU A 17 -2.13 4.89 8.05
CA GLU A 17 -2.57 4.50 9.39
C GLU A 17 -2.12 3.08 9.74
N SER A 18 -1.95 2.18 8.76
CA SER A 18 -1.41 0.84 9.01
C SER A 18 -0.67 0.24 7.81
N ALA A 19 0.41 -0.47 8.12
CA ALA A 19 1.10 -1.39 7.21
C ALA A 19 0.88 -2.86 7.57
N VAL A 20 0.17 -3.15 8.66
CA VAL A 20 -0.06 -4.51 9.18
C VAL A 20 -1.49 -4.96 8.91
N VAL A 21 -2.45 -4.03 8.99
CA VAL A 21 -3.86 -4.26 8.69
C VAL A 21 -4.13 -3.75 7.29
N ALA A 22 -4.77 -4.59 6.46
CA ALA A 22 -5.22 -4.20 5.13
C ALA A 22 -6.57 -3.45 5.20
N CYS A 23 -6.92 -2.73 4.13
CA CYS A 23 -8.24 -2.07 4.03
C CYS A 23 -9.40 -3.09 4.04
N CYS A 24 -9.23 -4.22 3.35
CA CYS A 24 -10.10 -5.38 3.43
C CYS A 24 -9.51 -6.36 4.46
N ALA A 25 -10.09 -6.35 5.67
CA ALA A 25 -9.58 -7.11 6.81
C ALA A 25 -10.73 -7.85 7.56
N THR A 26 -11.37 -8.79 6.89
CA THR A 26 -12.42 -9.71 7.39
C THR A 26 -11.95 -10.80 8.37
N ARG A 27 -10.64 -11.03 8.51
CA ARG A 27 -9.94 -12.10 9.27
C ARG A 27 -10.18 -13.55 8.81
N LEU A 28 -10.98 -13.79 7.78
CA LEU A 28 -11.35 -15.14 7.32
C LEU A 28 -10.89 -15.42 5.90
N LEU A 29 -11.17 -14.52 4.96
CA LEU A 29 -10.72 -14.59 3.57
C LEU A 29 -10.50 -13.18 3.03
N GLU A 30 -9.24 -12.78 2.88
CA GLU A 30 -8.84 -11.46 2.35
C GLU A 30 -8.40 -11.57 0.88
N LEU A 31 -9.18 -12.27 0.06
CA LEU A 31 -8.88 -12.39 -1.36
C LEU A 31 -9.60 -11.29 -2.12
N GLY A 32 -8.86 -10.54 -2.95
CA GLY A 32 -9.34 -9.34 -3.63
C GLY A 32 -10.69 -9.45 -4.35
N TYR A 33 -11.08 -10.63 -4.86
CA TYR A 33 -12.40 -10.83 -5.47
C TYR A 33 -13.57 -10.66 -4.48
N LEU A 34 -13.37 -11.02 -3.21
CA LEU A 34 -14.35 -10.87 -2.14
C LEU A 34 -14.28 -9.48 -1.49
N CYS A 35 -13.23 -8.72 -1.79
CA CYS A 35 -13.03 -7.37 -1.30
C CYS A 35 -13.61 -6.35 -2.28
N ASN A 36 -14.60 -5.59 -1.84
CA ASN A 36 -15.12 -4.45 -2.57
C ASN A 36 -15.74 -3.45 -1.59
N LYS A 37 -16.13 -2.26 -2.08
CA LYS A 37 -16.70 -1.19 -1.25
C LYS A 37 -18.00 -1.57 -0.50
N PHE A 38 -18.66 -2.65 -0.87
CA PHE A 38 -19.88 -3.16 -0.22
C PHE A 38 -19.60 -4.33 0.73
N SER A 39 -18.39 -4.87 0.75
CA SER A 39 -18.02 -5.94 1.66
C SER A 39 -17.98 -5.43 3.09
N HIS A 40 -18.58 -6.18 4.00
CA HIS A 40 -18.46 -5.89 5.43
C HIS A 40 -16.99 -5.90 5.83
N PHE A 41 -16.58 -4.91 6.63
CA PHE A 41 -15.20 -4.72 7.10
C PHE A 41 -14.18 -4.26 6.04
N THR A 42 -14.63 -3.83 4.86
CA THR A 42 -13.79 -3.01 3.98
C THR A 42 -13.77 -1.57 4.50
N CYS A 43 -12.58 -0.99 4.58
CA CYS A 43 -12.38 0.38 5.00
C CYS A 43 -13.03 1.39 4.03
N THR A 44 -13.32 2.61 4.49
CA THR A 44 -13.92 3.65 3.65
C THR A 44 -12.92 4.35 2.73
N ASP A 45 -11.64 4.30 3.07
CA ASP A 45 -10.55 4.94 2.32
C ASP A 45 -9.29 4.07 2.33
N ALA A 46 -9.04 3.41 1.20
CA ALA A 46 -7.90 2.51 1.02
C ALA A 46 -6.55 3.23 1.01
N ASN A 47 -6.51 4.55 0.78
CA ASN A 47 -5.27 5.34 0.76
C ASN A 47 -4.67 5.56 2.15
N LYS A 48 -5.39 5.18 3.21
CA LYS A 48 -4.90 5.16 4.58
C LYS A 48 -4.13 3.87 4.92
N TYR A 49 -4.16 2.87 4.07
CA TYR A 49 -3.54 1.56 4.33
C TYR A 49 -2.47 1.25 3.28
N VAL A 50 -1.39 0.60 3.69
CA VAL A 50 -0.36 0.14 2.74
C VAL A 50 -0.95 -0.93 1.80
N PHE A 51 -1.81 -1.79 2.33
CA PHE A 51 -2.41 -2.92 1.63
C PHE A 51 -3.92 -2.76 1.43
N TRP A 52 -4.40 -3.12 0.24
CA TRP A 52 -5.82 -3.22 -0.08
C TRP A 52 -6.42 -4.49 0.52
N ASP A 53 -5.79 -5.64 0.28
CA ASP A 53 -6.15 -6.95 0.84
C ASP A 53 -4.87 -7.66 1.36
N SER A 54 -4.88 -8.97 1.64
CA SER A 54 -3.69 -9.63 2.20
C SER A 54 -2.51 -9.78 1.22
N PHE A 55 -2.68 -9.49 -0.06
CA PHE A 55 -1.68 -9.70 -1.10
C PHE A 55 -1.36 -8.42 -1.89
N HIS A 56 -2.35 -7.60 -2.17
CA HIS A 56 -2.24 -6.46 -3.06
C HIS A 56 -2.01 -5.16 -2.29
N PRO A 57 -0.98 -4.36 -2.65
CA PRO A 57 -0.84 -2.98 -2.21
C PRO A 57 -2.07 -2.12 -2.55
N SER A 58 -2.30 -1.07 -1.77
CA SER A 58 -3.28 -0.04 -2.13
C SER A 58 -2.81 0.78 -3.33
N GLU A 59 -3.74 1.50 -3.96
CA GLU A 59 -3.43 2.38 -5.09
C GLU A 59 -2.35 3.41 -4.75
N LYS A 60 -2.46 4.06 -3.57
CA LYS A 60 -1.44 4.99 -3.08
C LYS A 60 -0.07 4.34 -2.95
N THR A 61 0.01 3.11 -2.43
CA THR A 61 1.28 2.39 -2.33
C THR A 61 1.87 2.11 -3.72
N TYR A 62 1.05 1.66 -4.68
CA TYR A 62 1.49 1.47 -6.05
C TYR A 62 1.98 2.78 -6.70
N ALA A 63 1.29 3.90 -6.47
CA ALA A 63 1.69 5.21 -7.00
C ALA A 63 3.07 5.64 -6.47
N ILE A 64 3.35 5.42 -5.18
CA ILE A 64 4.66 5.70 -4.57
C ILE A 64 5.74 4.82 -5.20
N ILE A 65 5.51 3.51 -5.30
CA ILE A 65 6.46 2.56 -5.89
C ILE A 65 6.75 2.92 -7.35
N ALA A 66 5.71 3.13 -8.16
CA ALA A 66 5.85 3.50 -9.56
C ALA A 66 6.64 4.81 -9.72
N SER A 67 6.33 5.83 -8.92
CA SER A 67 7.05 7.10 -8.94
C SER A 67 8.52 6.94 -8.57
N HIS A 68 8.83 6.07 -7.61
CA HIS A 68 10.21 5.76 -7.25
C HIS A 68 10.93 5.05 -8.39
N LEU A 69 10.35 3.98 -8.95
CA LEU A 69 10.96 3.20 -10.04
C LEU A 69 11.17 4.02 -11.31
N VAL A 70 10.24 4.92 -11.65
CA VAL A 70 10.42 5.84 -12.79
C VAL A 70 11.63 6.75 -12.57
N LYS A 71 11.83 7.25 -11.35
CA LYS A 71 12.95 8.15 -11.02
C LYS A 71 14.29 7.44 -10.91
N THR A 72 14.31 6.20 -10.43
CA THR A 72 15.57 5.51 -10.09
C THR A 72 15.99 4.45 -11.09
N SER A 73 15.04 3.84 -11.79
CA SER A 73 15.32 2.72 -12.71
C SER A 73 15.07 3.11 -14.16
N LEU A 74 13.96 3.80 -14.44
CA LEU A 74 13.66 4.22 -15.83
C LEU A 74 14.54 5.37 -16.28
N ALA A 75 14.99 6.23 -15.36
CA ALA A 75 15.93 7.31 -15.66
C ALA A 75 17.26 6.83 -16.27
N GLU A 76 17.65 5.57 -16.04
CA GLU A 76 18.85 4.96 -16.67
C GLU A 76 18.66 4.65 -18.16
N PHE A 77 17.40 4.60 -18.63
CA PHE A 77 17.05 4.25 -20.01
C PHE A 77 16.53 5.43 -20.83
N LEU A 78 16.47 6.63 -20.24
CA LEU A 78 16.07 7.89 -20.88
C LEU A 78 17.28 8.80 -21.08
#